data_AF-A0A835M2L4-F1
#
_entry.id   AF-A0A835M2L4-F1
#
_cell.length_a   1.000
_cell.length_b   1.000
_cell.length_c   1.000
_cell.angle_alpha   90.00
_cell.angle_beta   90.00
_cell.angle_gamma   90.00
#
_symmetry.space_group_name_H-M   'P 1'
#
loop_
_entity.id
_entity.type
_entity.pdbx_description
1 polymer ?
#
loop_
_entity_poly.entity_id
_entity_poly.type
_entity_poly.pdbx_seq_one_letter_code
_entity_poly.pdbx_strand_id
1 'polypeptide(L)'
;MMSRRSRMANLALVFLFTTSLYTSARASHSSFVKKTVSSHHIVIFSKSYCPYCRRAKAVFKELNQSPHIIELDERDDGWDLQDALSEVVGRRTVPQVFVNGKHIGGSDDTVEAFESGKLAELLGVAKKDDL
;
A
#
# COMPACT_ATOMS: atom_id res chain seq x y z
N MET A 1 37.35 9.72 -51.54
CA MET A 1 37.66 10.23 -50.18
C MET A 1 36.35 10.30 -49.38
N MET A 2 36.22 9.42 -48.39
CA MET A 2 35.28 9.43 -47.24
C MET A 2 33.76 9.45 -47.50
N SER A 3 33.20 8.23 -47.58
CA SER A 3 31.77 7.93 -47.34
C SER A 3 31.41 8.25 -45.88
N ARG A 4 30.50 9.20 -45.66
CA ARG A 4 29.88 9.45 -44.35
C ARG A 4 28.79 8.42 -44.12
N ARG A 5 29.12 7.29 -43.48
CA ARG A 5 28.11 6.39 -42.91
C ARG A 5 27.55 7.05 -41.63
N SER A 6 26.35 7.59 -41.74
CA SER A 6 25.59 8.07 -40.59
C SER A 6 25.30 6.90 -39.66
N ARG A 7 25.82 6.94 -38.43
CA ARG A 7 25.51 5.96 -37.39
C ARG A 7 24.10 6.22 -36.88
N MET A 8 23.10 5.61 -37.50
CA MET A 8 21.78 5.45 -36.88
C MET A 8 21.96 4.42 -35.75
N ALA A 9 22.22 4.90 -34.53
CA ALA A 9 22.16 4.04 -33.35
C ALA A 9 20.69 3.68 -33.10
N ASN A 10 20.42 2.37 -32.96
CA ASN A 10 19.14 1.75 -32.66
C ASN A 10 18.45 2.38 -31.44
N LEU A 11 17.58 3.37 -31.65
CA LEU A 11 16.73 3.94 -30.60
C LEU A 11 15.65 2.94 -30.11
N ALA A 12 15.27 1.98 -30.96
CA ALA A 12 14.23 0.98 -30.65
C ALA A 12 14.63 -0.05 -29.59
N LEU A 13 15.92 -0.40 -29.46
CA LEU A 13 16.37 -1.44 -28.52
C LEU A 13 16.39 -0.94 -27.07
N VAL A 14 16.67 0.36 -26.86
CA VAL A 14 16.63 1.00 -25.53
C VAL A 14 15.19 1.12 -25.02
N PHE A 15 14.22 1.35 -25.91
CA PHE A 15 12.81 1.53 -25.54
C PHE A 15 12.12 0.22 -25.10
N LEU A 16 12.47 -0.92 -25.70
CA LEU A 16 11.89 -2.23 -25.34
C LEU A 16 12.46 -2.81 -24.04
N PHE A 17 13.72 -2.51 -23.72
CA PHE A 17 14.37 -3.00 -22.50
C PHE A 17 13.85 -2.28 -21.25
N THR A 18 13.64 -0.97 -21.32
CA THR A 18 13.11 -0.19 -20.20
C THR A 18 11.70 -0.63 -19.87
N THR A 19 10.81 -0.77 -20.87
CA THR A 19 9.43 -1.22 -20.64
C THR A 19 9.35 -2.57 -19.94
N SER A 20 10.19 -3.53 -20.33
CA SER A 20 10.19 -4.87 -19.72
C SER A 20 10.62 -4.85 -18.25
N LEU A 21 11.62 -4.04 -17.89
CA LEU A 21 12.08 -3.88 -16.51
C LEU A 21 11.02 -3.20 -15.64
N TYR A 22 10.38 -2.14 -16.14
CA TYR A 22 9.31 -1.43 -15.42
C TYR A 22 8.09 -2.33 -15.16
N THR A 23 7.66 -3.12 -16.15
CA THR A 23 6.55 -4.07 -15.94
C THR A 23 6.88 -5.13 -14.88
N SER A 24 8.11 -5.67 -14.90
CA SER A 24 8.56 -6.63 -13.90
C SER A 24 8.61 -6.04 -12.49
N ALA A 25 9.15 -4.82 -12.35
CA ALA A 25 9.18 -4.11 -11.07
C ALA A 25 7.77 -3.83 -10.54
N ARG A 26 6.83 -3.36 -11.37
CA ARG A 26 5.43 -3.14 -10.95
C ARG A 26 4.76 -4.44 -10.49
N ALA A 27 4.96 -5.55 -11.22
CA ALA A 27 4.46 -6.87 -10.82
C ALA A 27 5.03 -7.31 -9.47
N SER A 28 6.30 -6.98 -9.18
CA SER A 28 6.92 -7.22 -7.88
C SER A 28 6.23 -6.43 -6.76
N HIS A 29 5.95 -5.14 -6.94
CA HIS A 29 5.28 -4.32 -5.93
C HIS A 29 3.85 -4.78 -5.64
N SER A 30 3.06 -5.12 -6.67
CA SER A 30 1.71 -5.66 -6.48
C SER A 30 1.74 -7.00 -5.73
N SER A 31 2.77 -7.82 -5.98
CA SER A 31 3.00 -9.06 -5.23
C SER A 31 3.38 -8.78 -3.78
N PHE A 32 4.21 -7.77 -3.52
CA PHE A 32 4.53 -7.32 -2.16
C PHE A 32 3.27 -6.91 -1.39
N VAL A 33 2.40 -6.07 -1.98
CA VAL A 33 1.13 -5.65 -1.34
C VAL A 33 0.30 -6.87 -0.95
N LYS A 34 0.04 -7.77 -1.92
CA LYS A 34 -0.77 -8.97 -1.70
C LYS A 34 -0.17 -9.88 -0.64
N LYS A 35 1.15 -10.12 -0.70
CA LYS A 35 1.86 -10.97 0.26
C LYS A 35 1.77 -10.37 1.66
N THR A 36 2.08 -9.08 1.83
CA THR A 36 2.03 -8.39 3.12
C THR A 36 0.63 -8.45 3.73
N VAL A 37 -0.41 -8.19 2.93
CA VAL A 37 -1.82 -8.26 3.34
C VAL A 37 -2.23 -9.68 3.74
N SER A 38 -1.75 -10.71 3.04
CA SER A 38 -2.04 -12.11 3.39
C SER A 38 -1.23 -12.65 4.58
N SER A 39 -0.11 -12.02 4.93
CA SER A 39 0.83 -12.52 5.96
C SER A 39 0.58 -11.94 7.35
N HIS A 40 -0.27 -10.91 7.47
CA HIS A 40 -0.54 -10.22 8.73
C HIS A 40 -2.04 -10.02 8.92
N HIS A 41 -2.50 -10.15 10.17
CA HIS A 41 -3.90 -9.95 10.52
C HIS A 41 -4.37 -8.51 10.30
N ILE A 42 -3.49 -7.53 10.51
CA ILE A 42 -3.81 -6.12 10.32
C ILE A 42 -2.63 -5.48 9.60
N VAL A 43 -2.90 -4.80 8.49
CA VAL A 43 -1.90 -4.06 7.71
C VAL A 43 -2.37 -2.63 7.50
N ILE A 44 -1.47 -1.67 7.72
CA ILE A 44 -1.72 -0.26 7.43
C ILE A 44 -0.60 0.24 6.52
N PHE A 45 -0.95 0.52 5.26
CA PHE A 45 -0.11 1.34 4.39
C PHE A 45 -0.30 2.81 4.77
N SER A 46 0.79 3.47 5.13
CA SER A 46 0.81 4.73 5.87
C SER A 46 1.85 5.69 5.31
N LYS A 47 1.83 6.93 5.82
CA LYS A 47 3.00 7.81 5.81
C LYS A 47 3.24 8.38 7.21
N SER A 48 4.50 8.49 7.62
CA SER A 48 4.92 8.84 8.98
C SER A 48 4.34 10.19 9.44
N TYR A 49 4.33 11.17 8.54
CA TYR A 49 3.86 12.53 8.78
C TYR A 49 2.33 12.70 8.70
N CYS A 50 1.60 11.71 8.20
CA CYS A 50 0.20 11.89 7.82
C CYS A 50 -0.74 11.88 9.04
N PRO A 51 -1.54 12.94 9.29
CA PRO A 51 -2.46 12.98 10.42
C PRO A 51 -3.59 11.95 10.32
N TYR A 52 -4.09 11.66 9.11
CA TYR A 52 -5.10 10.61 8.89
C TYR A 52 -4.54 9.21 9.20
N CYS A 53 -3.26 8.96 8.91
CA CYS A 53 -2.61 7.70 9.28
C CYS A 53 -2.47 7.56 10.79
N ARG A 54 -2.09 8.63 11.51
CA ARG A 54 -2.06 8.64 12.98
C ARG A 54 -3.42 8.32 13.59
N ARG A 55 -4.50 8.87 13.02
CA ARG A 55 -5.87 8.59 13.48
C ARG A 55 -6.25 7.12 13.30
N ALA A 56 -5.99 6.54 12.13
CA ALA A 56 -6.26 5.12 11.90
C ALA A 56 -5.43 4.20 12.83
N LYS A 57 -4.15 4.52 13.07
CA LYS A 57 -3.31 3.77 14.03
C LYS A 57 -3.83 3.86 15.46
N ALA A 58 -4.36 5.00 15.86
CA ALA A 58 -4.90 5.20 17.21
C ALA A 58 -6.11 4.29 17.50
N VAL A 59 -6.96 4.03 16.50
CA VAL A 59 -8.08 3.08 16.62
C VAL A 59 -7.59 1.69 17.02
N PHE A 60 -6.55 1.16 16.36
CA PHE A 60 -6.01 -0.15 16.70
C PHE A 60 -5.31 -0.15 18.06
N LYS A 61 -4.69 0.97 18.44
CA LYS A 61 -4.14 1.13 19.80
C LYS A 61 -5.24 1.05 20.86
N GLU A 62 -6.40 1.68 20.62
CA GLU A 62 -7.56 1.63 21.53
C GLU A 62 -8.11 0.20 21.68
N LEU A 63 -8.10 -0.59 20.61
CA LEU A 63 -8.46 -2.02 20.60
C LEU A 63 -7.36 -2.96 21.13
N ASN A 64 -6.26 -2.42 21.67
CA ASN A 64 -5.07 -3.20 22.08
C ASN A 64 -4.51 -4.12 20.98
N GLN A 65 -4.60 -3.70 19.72
CA GLN A 65 -4.09 -4.42 18.56
C GLN A 65 -2.80 -3.79 18.04
N SER A 66 -1.90 -4.64 17.54
CA SER A 66 -0.62 -4.22 16.95
C SER A 66 -0.63 -4.43 15.43
N PRO A 67 -0.91 -3.39 14.63
CA PRO A 67 -0.92 -3.49 13.18
C PRO A 67 0.51 -3.58 12.60
N HIS A 68 0.65 -4.30 11.49
CA HIS A 68 1.85 -4.22 10.66
C HIS A 68 1.79 -2.95 9.79
N ILE A 69 2.71 -2.01 10.05
CA ILE A 69 2.70 -0.69 9.40
C ILE A 69 3.76 -0.65 8.32
N ILE A 70 3.38 -0.21 7.12
CA ILE A 70 4.29 0.11 6.02
C ILE A 70 4.29 1.63 5.83
N GLU A 71 5.34 2.30 6.28
CA GLU A 71 5.55 3.74 6.04
C GLU A 71 6.11 3.95 4.65
N LEU A 72 5.26 4.37 3.71
CA LEU A 72 5.63 4.51 2.30
C LEU A 72 6.62 5.66 2.06
N ASP A 73 6.63 6.69 2.91
CA ASP A 73 7.57 7.80 2.80
C ASP A 73 8.98 7.49 3.31
N GLU A 74 9.15 6.37 4.02
CA GLU A 74 10.45 5.93 4.55
C GLU A 74 11.10 4.83 3.70
N ARG A 75 10.51 4.53 2.53
CA ARG A 75 10.98 3.52 1.59
C ARG A 75 11.45 4.15 0.29
N ASP A 76 12.58 3.68 -0.23
CA ASP A 76 13.09 4.09 -1.54
C ASP A 76 12.10 3.80 -2.69
N ASP A 77 11.38 2.67 -2.59
CA ASP A 77 10.39 2.22 -3.56
C ASP A 77 8.94 2.64 -3.22
N GLY A 78 8.77 3.53 -2.23
CA GLY A 78 7.48 3.84 -1.64
C GLY A 78 6.47 4.43 -2.62
N TRP A 79 6.92 5.22 -3.59
CA TRP A 79 6.05 5.83 -4.60
C TRP A 79 5.48 4.79 -5.59
N ASP A 80 6.33 3.86 -6.04
CA ASP A 80 5.94 2.75 -6.92
C ASP A 80 5.06 1.74 -6.17
N LEU A 81 5.36 1.50 -4.89
CA LEU A 81 4.51 0.67 -4.04
C LEU A 81 3.14 1.32 -3.81
N GLN A 82 3.07 2.65 -3.67
CA GLN A 82 1.81 3.38 -3.59
C GLN A 82 1.00 3.28 -4.90
N ASP A 83 1.67 3.20 -6.06
CA ASP A 83 1.02 2.97 -7.37
C ASP A 83 0.39 1.59 -7.41
N ALA A 84 1.17 0.55 -7.08
CA ALA A 84 0.69 -0.83 -7.03
C ALA A 84 -0.45 -1.00 -6.03
N LEU A 85 -0.36 -0.39 -4.84
CA LEU A 85 -1.45 -0.38 -3.87
C LEU A 85 -2.72 0.25 -4.45
N SER A 86 -2.60 1.37 -5.16
CA SER A 86 -3.74 2.04 -5.80
C SER A 86 -4.43 1.18 -6.85
N GLU A 87 -3.72 0.28 -7.54
CA GLU A 87 -4.34 -0.69 -8.45
C GLU A 87 -5.15 -1.75 -7.70
N VAL A 88 -4.68 -2.15 -6.51
CA VAL A 88 -5.34 -3.16 -5.68
C VAL A 88 -6.63 -2.61 -5.07
N VAL A 89 -6.62 -1.35 -4.61
CA VAL A 89 -7.74 -0.77 -3.84
C VAL A 89 -8.52 0.33 -4.56
N GLY A 90 -8.09 0.73 -5.76
CA GLY A 90 -8.70 1.80 -6.55
C GLY A 90 -8.46 3.22 -6.01
N ARG A 91 -7.64 3.39 -4.97
CA ARG A 91 -7.36 4.69 -4.32
C ARG A 91 -5.87 4.82 -3.98
N ARG A 92 -5.29 5.96 -4.33
CA ARG A 92 -3.87 6.26 -4.05
C ARG A 92 -3.64 6.85 -2.64
N THR A 93 -4.67 7.34 -1.97
CA THR A 93 -4.53 8.05 -0.68
C THR A 93 -4.03 7.12 0.44
N VAL A 94 -3.35 7.68 1.44
CA VAL A 94 -3.05 7.00 2.71
C VAL A 94 -3.93 7.56 3.83
N PRO A 95 -4.26 6.78 4.87
CA PRO A 95 -3.93 5.37 5.05
C PRO A 95 -4.74 4.45 4.13
N GLN A 96 -4.26 3.21 3.93
CA GLN A 96 -5.07 2.09 3.45
C GLN A 96 -4.95 0.94 4.44
N VAL A 97 -6.10 0.55 5.02
CA VAL A 97 -6.19 -0.41 6.11
C VAL A 97 -6.77 -1.73 5.62
N PHE A 98 -6.15 -2.82 6.04
CA PHE A 98 -6.61 -4.18 5.80
C PHE A 98 -6.70 -4.95 7.11
N VAL A 99 -7.74 -5.78 7.24
CA VAL A 99 -7.93 -6.70 8.36
C VAL A 99 -8.27 -8.08 7.80
N ASN A 100 -7.51 -9.11 8.20
CA ASN A 100 -7.66 -10.50 7.75
C ASN A 100 -7.78 -10.60 6.20
N GLY A 101 -6.91 -9.88 5.49
CA GLY A 101 -6.91 -9.83 4.03
C GLY A 101 -8.00 -8.95 3.38
N LYS A 102 -9.01 -8.51 4.14
CA LYS A 102 -10.08 -7.64 3.65
C LYS A 102 -9.68 -6.18 3.72
N HIS A 103 -9.90 -5.45 2.63
CA HIS A 103 -9.72 -3.99 2.58
C HIS A 103 -10.85 -3.31 3.35
N ILE A 104 -10.48 -2.47 4.33
CA ILE A 104 -11.40 -1.69 5.15
C ILE A 104 -11.61 -0.30 4.56
N GLY A 105 -10.53 0.33 4.09
CA GLY A 105 -10.57 1.66 3.50
C GLY A 105 -9.49 2.59 4.06
N GLY A 106 -9.80 3.88 4.09
CA GLY A 106 -8.96 4.94 4.65
C GLY A 106 -9.23 5.22 6.12
N SER A 107 -8.87 6.42 6.59
CA SER A 107 -9.03 6.77 8.01
C SER A 107 -10.49 6.84 8.43
N ASP A 108 -11.36 7.44 7.62
CA ASP A 108 -12.75 7.66 7.98
C ASP A 108 -13.49 6.31 8.00
N ASP A 109 -13.26 5.48 6.98
CA ASP A 109 -13.77 4.10 6.90
C ASP A 109 -13.34 3.25 8.13
N THR A 110 -12.11 3.46 8.61
CA THR A 110 -11.58 2.76 9.80
C THR A 110 -12.24 3.23 11.09
N VAL A 111 -12.45 4.54 11.24
CA VAL A 111 -13.13 5.11 12.42
C VAL A 111 -14.59 4.68 12.44
N GLU A 112 -15.30 4.73 11.31
CA GLU A 112 -16.68 4.25 11.20
C GLU A 112 -16.80 2.77 11.56
N ALA A 113 -15.89 1.92 11.06
CA ALA A 113 -15.88 0.51 11.41
C ALA A 113 -15.61 0.28 12.91
N PHE A 114 -14.82 1.14 13.54
CA PHE A 114 -14.57 1.09 14.98
C PHE A 114 -15.78 1.50 15.80
N GLU A 115 -16.38 2.65 15.49
CA GLU A 115 -17.55 3.19 16.19
C GLU A 115 -18.78 2.29 16.05
N SER A 116 -18.96 1.65 14.88
CA SER A 116 -20.04 0.68 14.66
C SER A 116 -19.80 -0.69 15.33
N GLY A 117 -18.61 -0.93 15.91
CA GLY A 117 -18.21 -2.22 16.48
C GLY A 117 -17.87 -3.30 15.44
N LYS A 118 -18.04 -3.02 14.14
CA LYS A 118 -17.71 -3.94 13.03
C LYS A 118 -16.23 -4.31 13.02
N LEU A 119 -15.35 -3.37 13.36
CA LEU A 119 -13.91 -3.62 13.43
C LEU A 119 -13.57 -4.63 14.54
N ALA A 120 -14.21 -4.50 15.71
CA ALA A 120 -14.04 -5.44 16.82
C ALA A 120 -14.54 -6.85 16.45
N GLU A 121 -15.68 -6.96 15.74
CA GLU A 121 -16.20 -8.22 15.21
C GLU A 121 -15.21 -8.88 14.23
N LEU A 122 -14.67 -8.13 13.28
CA LEU A 122 -13.69 -8.63 12.31
C LEU A 122 -12.39 -9.13 12.96
N LEU A 123 -12.04 -8.56 14.11
CA LEU A 123 -10.85 -8.89 14.88
C LEU A 123 -11.10 -9.98 15.94
N GLY A 124 -12.36 -10.30 16.24
CA GLY A 124 -12.72 -11.23 17.32
C GLY A 124 -12.37 -10.69 18.72
N VAL A 125 -12.51 -9.38 18.94
CA VAL A 125 -12.20 -8.69 20.21
C VAL A 125 -13.43 -7.99 20.80
N ALA A 126 -13.30 -7.53 22.05
CA ALA A 126 -14.34 -6.75 22.72
C ALA A 126 -14.61 -5.42 21.99
N LYS A 127 -15.86 -4.95 22.01
CA LYS A 127 -16.23 -3.67 21.41
C LYS A 127 -15.73 -2.52 22.26
N LYS A 128 -15.66 -1.31 21.67
CA LYS A 128 -15.28 -0.08 22.38
C LYS A 128 -16.09 0.13 23.66
N ASP A 129 -17.41 -0.08 23.60
CA ASP A 129 -18.31 0.13 24.75
C ASP A 129 -18.09 -0.87 25.89
N ASP A 130 -17.32 -1.94 25.63
CA ASP A 130 -16.98 -2.99 26.60
C ASP A 130 -15.55 -2.83 27.18
N LEU A 131 -14.77 -1.82 26.73
CA LEU A 131 -13.37 -1.56 27.11
C LEU A 131 -13.25 -0.41 28.12
#